data_AF-A0A0N0TTU7-F1
#
_entry.id   AF-A0A0N0TTU7-F1
#
_cell.length_a   1.000
_cell.length_b   1.000
_cell.length_c   1.000
_cell.angle_alpha   90.00
_cell.angle_beta   90.00
_cell.angle_gamma   90.00
#
_symmetry.space_group_name_H-M   'P 1'
#
loop_
_entity.id
_entity.type
_entity.pdbx_description
1 polymer ?
#
loop_
_entity_poly.entity_id
_entity_poly.type
_entity_poly.pdbx_seq_one_letter_code
_entity_poly.pdbx_strand_id
1 'polypeptide(L)'
;MWPDAVARALACFEDAFKQPGRYLNASEVWQPGLEVEYARENLAEVMLHLPHGARRDLGRLIARIDDEFERRTLPDPGPVSDWTEGGWWWSRIRER
;
A
#
# COMPACT_ATOMS: atom_id res chain seq x y z
N MET A 1 13.77 7.37 -7.62
CA MET A 1 13.64 5.98 -7.11
C MET A 1 14.91 5.50 -6.41
N TRP A 2 14.78 4.95 -5.20
CA TRP A 2 15.92 4.45 -4.39
C TRP A 2 16.23 2.99 -4.75
N PRO A 3 17.45 2.48 -4.50
CA PRO A 3 17.75 1.06 -4.65
C PRO A 3 16.75 0.20 -3.86
N ASP A 4 16.36 -0.94 -4.41
CA ASP A 4 15.46 -1.92 -3.80
C ASP A 4 14.06 -1.43 -3.42
N ALA A 5 13.60 -0.30 -3.98
CA ALA A 5 12.28 0.28 -3.69
C ALA A 5 11.13 -0.74 -3.81
N VAL A 6 11.16 -1.58 -4.86
CA VAL A 6 10.14 -2.64 -5.05
C VAL A 6 10.21 -3.67 -3.93
N ALA A 7 11.38 -4.22 -3.65
CA ALA A 7 11.54 -5.26 -2.64
C ALA A 7 11.14 -4.75 -1.24
N ARG A 8 11.53 -3.51 -0.90
CA ARG A 8 11.15 -2.86 0.36
C ARG A 8 9.64 -2.63 0.45
N ALA A 9 9.01 -2.16 -0.63
CA ALA A 9 7.57 -1.94 -0.65
C ALA A 9 6.79 -3.26 -0.49
N LEU A 10 7.23 -4.33 -1.16
CA LEU A 10 6.61 -5.66 -1.01
C LEU A 10 6.78 -6.22 0.40
N ALA A 11 7.98 -6.10 0.99
CA ALA A 11 8.24 -6.53 2.36
C ALA A 11 7.35 -5.78 3.38
N CYS A 12 7.13 -4.48 3.18
CA CYS A 12 6.22 -3.68 4.01
C CYS A 12 4.80 -4.25 4.02
N PHE A 13 4.25 -4.61 2.85
CA PHE A 13 2.93 -5.26 2.78
C PHE A 13 2.91 -6.65 3.41
N GLU A 14 3.95 -7.46 3.17
CA GLU A 14 4.07 -8.77 3.80
C GLU A 14 4.09 -8.66 5.33
N ASP A 15 4.83 -7.69 5.88
CA ASP A 15 4.91 -7.46 7.32
C ASP A 15 3.61 -6.91 7.89
N ALA A 16 2.97 -5.94 7.22
CA ALA A 16 1.67 -5.42 7.65
C ALA A 16 0.60 -6.52 7.67
N PHE A 17 0.56 -7.40 6.66
CA PHE A 17 -0.43 -8.47 6.57
C PHE A 17 -0.20 -9.63 7.55
N LYS A 18 0.97 -9.72 8.20
CA LYS A 18 1.20 -10.64 9.33
C LYS A 18 0.43 -10.24 10.59
N GLN A 19 -0.02 -8.98 10.72
CA GLN A 19 -0.81 -8.56 11.86
C GLN A 19 -2.06 -9.46 12.00
N PRO A 20 -2.40 -9.92 13.22
CA PRO A 20 -3.59 -10.72 13.44
C PRO A 20 -4.86 -9.88 13.31
N GLY A 21 -6.01 -10.56 13.19
CA GLY A 21 -7.31 -9.91 13.14
C GLY A 21 -7.73 -9.46 11.74
N ARG A 22 -8.96 -8.93 11.64
CA ARG A 22 -9.53 -8.49 10.36
C ARG A 22 -8.92 -7.17 9.89
N TYR A 23 -8.67 -6.25 10.80
CA TYR A 23 -8.31 -4.88 10.49
C TYR A 23 -6.84 -4.62 10.84
N LEU A 24 -6.15 -3.78 10.06
CA LEU A 24 -4.79 -3.36 10.37
C LEU A 24 -4.77 -2.40 11.56
N ASN A 25 -3.75 -2.49 12.40
CA ASN A 25 -3.51 -1.51 13.45
C ASN A 25 -2.96 -0.23 12.81
N ALA A 26 -3.66 0.89 12.97
CA ALA A 26 -3.28 2.15 12.33
C ALA A 26 -1.95 2.68 12.88
N SER A 27 -1.74 2.52 14.19
CA SER A 27 -0.54 3.01 14.87
C SER A 27 0.73 2.24 14.50
N GLU A 28 0.63 0.99 14.05
CA GLU A 28 1.78 0.18 13.62
C GLU A 28 2.17 0.42 12.16
N VAL A 29 1.18 0.44 11.26
CA VAL A 29 1.41 0.60 9.81
C VAL A 29 1.65 2.06 9.37
N TRP A 30 1.65 3.00 10.31
CA TRP A 30 2.13 4.38 10.10
C TRP A 30 3.55 4.58 10.61
N GLN A 31 4.17 3.57 11.22
CA GLN A 31 5.52 3.70 11.77
C GLN A 31 6.58 3.64 10.66
N PRO A 32 7.71 4.33 10.86
CA PRO A 32 8.88 4.18 10.02
C PRO A 32 9.25 2.73 9.74
N GLY A 33 9.27 2.36 8.46
CA GLY A 33 9.56 1.01 7.98
C GLY A 33 8.32 0.17 7.63
N LEU A 34 7.12 0.59 8.03
CA LEU A 34 5.85 -0.09 7.73
C LEU A 34 4.81 0.85 7.09
N GLU A 35 5.22 1.99 6.55
CA GLU A 35 4.29 2.97 5.98
C GLU A 35 3.66 2.47 4.66
N VAL A 36 2.58 1.71 4.79
CA VAL A 36 1.96 0.97 3.68
C VAL A 36 1.47 1.89 2.56
N GLU A 37 1.06 3.12 2.85
CA GLU A 37 0.67 4.09 1.83
C GLU A 37 1.86 4.54 0.98
N TYR A 38 3.00 4.84 1.62
CA TYR A 38 4.23 5.17 0.89
C TYR A 38 4.76 3.96 0.12
N ALA A 39 4.64 2.75 0.68
CA ALA A 39 4.95 1.53 -0.06
C ALA A 39 4.08 1.43 -1.33
N ARG A 40 2.78 1.73 -1.24
CA ARG A 40 1.88 1.71 -2.40
C ARG A 40 2.23 2.77 -3.44
N GLU A 41 2.58 3.97 -2.99
CA GLU A 41 3.02 5.08 -3.82
C GLU A 41 4.29 4.72 -4.60
N ASN A 42 5.28 4.13 -3.91
CA ASN A 42 6.53 3.66 -4.51
C ASN A 42 6.28 2.62 -5.62
N LEU A 43 5.33 1.70 -5.40
CA LEU A 43 4.96 0.72 -6.42
C LEU A 43 4.28 1.38 -7.64
N ALA A 44 3.47 2.42 -7.42
CA ALA A 44 2.88 3.20 -8.51
C ALA A 44 3.96 3.94 -9.32
N GLU A 45 4.92 4.59 -8.64
CA GLU A 45 6.06 5.27 -9.29
C GLU A 45 6.87 4.26 -10.13
N VAL A 46 7.20 3.09 -9.58
CA VAL A 46 7.92 2.03 -10.30
C VAL A 46 7.21 1.63 -11.59
N MET A 47 5.89 1.45 -11.54
CA MET A 47 5.12 1.04 -12.72
C MET A 47 5.29 1.99 -13.90
N LEU A 48 5.46 3.29 -13.66
CA LEU A 48 5.64 4.30 -14.72
C LEU A 48 6.90 4.02 -15.55
N HIS A 49 7.93 3.44 -14.95
CA HIS A 49 9.25 3.24 -15.56
C HIS A 49 9.48 1.83 -16.12
N LEU A 50 8.59 0.87 -15.85
CA LEU A 50 8.75 -0.52 -16.30
C LEU A 50 8.35 -0.74 -17.77
N PRO A 51 9.05 -1.64 -18.49
CA PRO A 51 8.60 -2.13 -19.79
C PRO A 51 7.28 -2.91 -19.65
N HIS A 52 6.52 -3.01 -20.74
CA HIS A 52 5.14 -3.53 -20.72
C HIS A 52 4.98 -4.90 -20.03
N GLY A 53 5.88 -5.86 -20.29
CA GLY A 53 5.81 -7.18 -19.65
C GLY A 53 5.97 -7.12 -18.13
N ALA A 54 7.02 -6.47 -17.65
CA ALA A 54 7.29 -6.31 -16.21
C ALA A 54 6.20 -5.48 -15.53
N ARG A 55 5.70 -4.43 -16.18
CA ARG A 55 4.58 -3.61 -15.70
C ARG A 55 3.32 -4.46 -15.50
N ARG A 56 3.01 -5.36 -16.44
CA ARG A 56 1.84 -6.25 -16.35
C ARG A 56 1.97 -7.20 -15.15
N ASP A 57 3.14 -7.80 -14.98
CA ASP A 57 3.35 -8.78 -13.91
C ASP A 57 3.34 -8.12 -12.53
N LEU A 58 3.99 -6.95 -12.38
CA LEU A 58 3.91 -6.15 -11.16
C LEU A 58 2.48 -5.65 -10.90
N GLY A 59 1.76 -5.22 -11.93
CA GLY A 59 0.37 -4.78 -11.80
C GLY A 59 -0.57 -5.85 -11.24
N ARG A 60 -0.36 -7.13 -11.59
CA ARG A 60 -1.13 -8.24 -11.01
C ARG A 60 -0.82 -8.47 -9.53
N LEU A 61 0.42 -8.24 -9.12
CA LEU A 61 0.81 -8.35 -7.71
C LEU A 61 0.20 -7.20 -6.90
N ILE A 62 0.30 -5.97 -7.43
CA ILE A 62 -0.31 -4.78 -6.82
C ILE A 62 -1.83 -4.95 -6.67
N ALA A 63 -2.53 -5.50 -7.67
CA ALA A 63 -3.96 -5.73 -7.56
C ALA A 63 -4.33 -6.63 -6.37
N ARG A 64 -3.55 -7.69 -6.11
CA ARG A 64 -3.78 -8.57 -4.95
C ARG A 64 -3.48 -7.88 -3.62
N ILE A 65 -2.47 -7.01 -3.61
CA ILE A 65 -2.14 -6.20 -2.44
C ILE A 65 -3.28 -5.20 -2.17
N ASP A 66 -3.80 -4.56 -3.21
CA ASP A 66 -4.90 -3.61 -3.14
C ASP A 66 -6.18 -4.29 -2.61
N ASP A 67 -6.51 -5.48 -3.14
CA ASP A 67 -7.66 -6.27 -2.66
C ASP A 67 -7.54 -6.63 -1.17
N GLU A 68 -6.35 -7.10 -0.74
CA GLU A 68 -6.12 -7.46 0.65
C GLU A 68 -6.10 -6.21 1.55
N PHE A 69 -5.49 -5.12 1.10
CA PHE A 69 -5.45 -3.87 1.83
C PHE A 69 -6.85 -3.28 2.00
N GLU A 70 -7.68 -3.32 0.96
CA GLU A 70 -9.09 -2.91 1.04
C GLU A 70 -9.86 -3.78 2.05
N ARG A 71 -9.67 -5.11 2.00
CA ARG A 71 -10.31 -6.06 2.92
C ARG A 71 -9.91 -5.85 4.38
N ARG A 72 -8.65 -5.46 4.61
CA ARG A 72 -8.02 -5.27 5.92
C ARG A 72 -8.14 -3.84 6.46
N THR A 73 -8.87 -2.97 5.77
CA THR A 73 -9.18 -1.60 6.20
C THR A 73 -10.68 -1.38 6.33
N LEU A 74 -11.08 -0.40 7.14
CA LEU A 74 -12.47 0.00 7.26
C LEU A 74 -12.99 0.61 5.95
N PRO A 75 -14.27 0.37 5.61
CA PRO A 75 -14.88 0.91 4.41
C PRO A 75 -15.09 2.43 4.46
N ASP A 76 -14.99 3.03 5.65
CA ASP A 76 -15.16 4.46 5.87
C ASP A 76 -13.90 5.21 5.43
N PRO A 77 -13.98 6.08 4.42
CA PRO A 77 -12.85 6.87 4.03
C PRO A 77 -12.53 7.89 5.13
N GLY A 78 -11.30 7.87 5.61
CA GLY A 78 -10.76 8.94 6.45
C GLY A 78 -10.78 10.28 5.71
N PRO A 79 -10.45 11.38 6.39
CA PRO A 79 -10.47 12.71 5.79
C PRO A 79 -9.65 12.74 4.50
N VAL A 80 -10.31 13.05 3.38
CA VAL A 80 -9.62 13.33 2.12
C VAL A 80 -9.03 14.73 2.20
N SER A 81 -7.78 14.88 1.81
CA SER A 81 -7.06 16.16 1.73
C SER A 81 -6.31 16.25 0.41
N ASP A 82 -5.81 17.43 0.07
CA ASP A 82 -4.98 17.67 -1.13
C ASP A 82 -3.77 16.71 -1.21
N TRP A 83 -3.27 16.21 -0.06
CA TRP A 83 -2.19 15.22 0.01
C TRP A 83 -2.63 13.78 -0.30
N THR A 84 -3.91 13.46 -0.11
CA THR A 84 -4.51 12.14 -0.38
C THR A 84 -5.32 12.12 -1.68
N GLU A 85 -5.52 13.30 -2.29
CA GLU A 85 -6.10 13.55 -3.61
C GLU A 85 -5.20 12.96 -4.71
N GLY A 86 -5.26 11.64 -4.86
CA GLY A 86 -4.46 10.92 -5.85
C GLY A 86 -4.39 9.41 -5.65
N GLY A 87 -4.65 8.93 -4.43
CA GLY A 87 -4.63 7.50 -4.11
C GLY A 87 -5.72 7.12 -3.12
N TRP A 88 -6.61 6.21 -3.54
CA TRP A 88 -7.72 5.74 -2.69
C TRP A 88 -7.21 5.09 -1.37
N TRP A 89 -6.02 4.48 -1.39
CA TRP A 89 -5.39 3.85 -0.22
C TRP A 89 -5.06 4.83 0.90
N TRP A 90 -4.73 6.08 0.57
CA TRP A 90 -4.50 7.15 1.54
C TRP A 90 -5.76 7.55 2.31
N SER A 91 -6.93 7.26 1.74
CA SER A 91 -8.22 7.57 2.35
C SER A 91 -8.72 6.43 3.23
N ARG A 92 -8.01 5.30 3.39
CA ARG A 92 -8.54 4.14 4.14
C ARG A 92 -8.23 4.25 5.64
N ILE A 93 -9.27 4.13 6.46
CA ILE A 93 -9.10 3.98 7.92
C ILE A 93 -8.76 2.52 8.23
N ARG A 94 -7.88 2.29 9.20
CA ARG A 94 -7.37 0.95 9.48
C ARG A 94 -7.99 0.32 10.71
N GLU A 95 -8.23 1.10 11.76
CA GLU A 95 -8.88 0.67 13.00
C GLU A 95 -10.07 1.57 13.35
N ARG A 96 -10.96 1.12 14.24
CA ARG A 96 -12.19 1.82 14.60
C ARG A 96 -12.00 2.71 15.82
#